data_AF-A0A3N7CX35-F1
#
_entry.id   AF-A0A3N7CX35-F1
#
_cell.length_a   1.000
_cell.length_b   1.000
_cell.length_c   1.000
_cell.angle_alpha   90.00
_cell.angle_beta   90.00
_cell.angle_gamma   90.00
#
_symmetry.space_group_name_H-M   'P 1'
#
loop_
_entity.id
_entity.type
_entity.pdbx_description
1 polymer ?
#
loop_
_entity_poly.entity_id
_entity_poly.type
_entity_poly.pdbx_seq_one_letter_code
_entity_poly.pdbx_strand_id
1 'polypeptide(L)'
;MKRPLFLLKSYAIIFSCFASLISFGQSQEGAVKISVIPPSPNSAALAKYVDFPVNVYNGIPEISLPLGSIGSKGLVVPISLSYHAGGTKPAELGSWVGLGWTLNAGGVITRTVRGLPDERNDGLFIG
;
A
#
# COMPACT_ATOMS: atom_id res chain seq x y z
N MET A 1 4.51 55.64 46.62
CA MET A 1 3.32 54.97 46.01
C MET A 1 3.64 54.04 44.82
N LYS A 2 4.91 53.69 44.50
CA LYS A 2 5.27 52.87 43.30
C LYS A 2 5.55 51.38 43.57
N ARG A 3 5.57 50.96 44.84
CA ARG A 3 5.85 49.59 45.28
C ARG A 3 4.85 48.52 44.78
N PRO A 4 3.52 48.74 44.73
CA PRO A 4 2.60 47.70 44.25
C PRO A 4 2.64 47.53 42.72
N LEU A 5 2.99 48.61 42.00
CA LEU A 5 3.09 48.61 40.55
C LEU A 5 4.29 47.81 40.03
N PHE A 6 5.38 47.74 40.82
CA PHE A 6 6.56 46.95 40.47
C PHE A 6 6.32 45.44 40.62
N LEU A 7 5.62 45.04 41.69
CA LEU A 7 5.26 43.64 41.95
C LEU A 7 4.29 43.10 40.89
N LEU A 8 3.31 43.91 40.47
CA LEU A 8 2.35 43.53 39.43
C LEU A 8 3.03 43.31 38.08
N LYS A 9 3.97 44.18 37.70
CA LYS A 9 4.75 44.04 36.46
C LYS A 9 5.64 42.80 36.49
N SER A 10 6.23 42.46 37.63
CA SER A 10 7.03 41.25 37.79
C SER A 10 6.21 39.98 37.60
N TYR A 11 4.97 39.92 38.10
CA TYR A 11 4.10 38.76 37.92
C TYR A 11 3.66 38.59 36.46
N ALA A 12 3.38 39.69 35.76
CA ALA A 12 3.04 39.67 34.33
C ALA A 12 4.19 39.13 33.47
N ILE A 13 5.44 39.47 33.80
CA ILE A 13 6.63 38.96 33.10
C ILE A 13 6.82 37.46 33.35
N ILE A 14 6.62 37.00 34.60
CA ILE A 14 6.74 35.57 34.95
C ILE A 14 5.65 34.75 34.23
N PHE A 15 4.41 35.23 34.20
CA PHE A 15 3.32 34.57 33.47
C PHE A 15 3.59 34.48 31.97
N SER A 16 4.10 35.56 31.37
CA SER A 16 4.49 35.57 29.94
C SER A 16 5.66 34.63 29.64
N CYS A 17 6.60 34.45 30.58
CA CYS A 17 7.73 33.53 30.41
C CYS A 17 7.30 32.07 30.57
N PHE A 18 6.34 31.80 31.44
CA PHE A 18 5.77 30.46 31.58
C PHE A 18 4.96 30.06 30.35
N ALA A 19 4.25 30.99 29.73
CA ALA A 19 3.48 30.76 28.50
C ALA A 19 4.37 30.41 27.28
N SER A 20 5.58 30.98 27.18
CA SER A 20 6.50 30.66 26.07
C SER A 20 7.14 29.27 26.19
N LEU A 21 7.32 28.75 27.40
CA LEU A 21 7.83 27.38 27.62
C LEU A 21 6.86 26.30 27.11
N ILE A 22 5.56 26.57 27.13
CA ILE A 22 4.54 25.62 26.64
C ILE A 22 4.50 25.54 25.11
N SER A 23 4.95 26.59 24.41
CA SER A 23 4.95 26.64 22.94
C SER A 23 6.08 25.84 22.28
N PHE A 24 7.18 25.56 22.99
CA PHE A 24 8.29 24.76 22.46
C PHE A 24 8.05 23.22 22.52
N GLY A 25 6.93 22.78 23.10
CA GLY A 25 6.60 21.36 23.25
C GLY A 25 5.83 20.73 22.09
N GLN A 26 5.45 21.49 21.06
CA GLN A 26 4.75 20.96 19.88
C GLN A 26 5.72 20.73 18.71
N SER A 27 6.63 19.77 18.86
CA SER A 27 7.25 19.16 17.68
C SER A 27 6.20 18.26 17.02
N GLN A 28 5.68 18.68 15.88
CA GLN A 28 4.85 17.83 15.03
C GLN A 28 5.72 16.67 14.55
N GLU A 29 5.65 15.53 15.22
CA GLU A 29 6.05 14.25 14.63
C GLU A 29 5.24 14.13 13.35
N GLY A 30 5.92 14.39 12.23
CA GLY A 30 5.30 14.34 10.91
C GLY A 30 4.68 12.96 10.77
N ALA A 31 3.35 12.91 10.73
CA ALA A 31 2.62 11.68 10.51
C ALA A 31 3.24 11.01 9.30
N VAL A 32 3.90 9.87 9.51
CA VAL A 32 4.50 9.08 8.45
C VAL A 32 3.34 8.68 7.55
N LYS A 33 3.16 9.42 6.46
CA LYS A 33 2.13 9.12 5.47
C LYS A 33 2.61 7.85 4.77
N ILE A 34 2.18 6.70 5.29
CA ILE A 34 2.42 5.40 4.66
C ILE A 34 1.70 5.43 3.32
N SER A 35 2.42 5.82 2.28
CA SER A 35 1.96 5.76 0.90
C SER A 35 2.08 4.32 0.44
N VAL A 36 1.05 3.51 0.70
CA VAL A 36 0.97 2.17 0.13
C VAL A 36 0.75 2.34 -1.38
N ILE A 37 1.78 2.06 -2.16
CA ILE A 37 1.67 2.02 -3.62
C ILE A 37 1.00 0.68 -3.96
N PRO A 38 -0.20 0.69 -4.57
CA PRO A 38 -0.86 -0.55 -4.93
C PRO A 38 -0.03 -1.30 -5.99
N PRO A 39 0.01 -2.64 -5.96
CA PRO A 39 0.67 -3.42 -6.98
C PRO A 39 -0.01 -3.22 -8.34
N SER A 40 0.70 -3.53 -9.43
CA SER A 40 0.16 -3.38 -10.78
C SER A 40 -1.14 -4.20 -10.95
N PRO A 41 -2.08 -3.79 -11.81
CA PRO A 41 -3.37 -4.49 -11.97
C PRO A 41 -3.23 -5.99 -12.27
N ASN A 42 -2.23 -6.37 -13.09
CA ASN A 42 -1.94 -7.78 -13.39
C ASN A 42 -1.45 -8.56 -12.16
N SER A 43 -0.66 -7.91 -11.30
CA SER A 43 -0.19 -8.48 -10.03
C SER A 43 -1.32 -8.64 -9.03
N ALA A 44 -2.21 -7.65 -8.95
CA ALA A 44 -3.37 -7.67 -8.06
C ALA A 44 -4.36 -8.78 -8.47
N ALA A 45 -4.59 -8.96 -9.78
CA ALA A 45 -5.43 -10.03 -10.30
C ALA A 45 -4.89 -11.42 -9.92
N LEU A 46 -3.57 -11.63 -10.00
CA LEU A 46 -2.96 -12.90 -9.56
C LEU A 46 -3.02 -13.09 -8.04
N ALA A 47 -2.76 -12.03 -7.26
CA ALA A 47 -2.84 -12.10 -5.80
C ALA A 47 -4.23 -12.52 -5.28
N LYS A 48 -5.29 -12.16 -6.01
CA LYS A 48 -6.67 -12.57 -5.71
C LYS A 48 -6.86 -14.08 -5.69
N TYR A 49 -6.15 -14.83 -6.55
CA TYR A 49 -6.19 -16.30 -6.54
C TYR A 49 -5.49 -16.91 -5.32
N VAL A 50 -4.56 -16.18 -4.70
CA VAL A 50 -3.92 -16.59 -3.44
C VAL A 50 -4.83 -16.30 -2.25
N ASP A 51 -5.43 -15.11 -2.22
CA ASP A 51 -6.31 -14.69 -1.12
C ASP A 51 -7.66 -15.44 -1.14
N PHE A 52 -8.20 -15.70 -2.33
CA PHE A 52 -9.48 -16.38 -2.54
C PHE A 52 -9.31 -17.51 -3.56
N PRO A 53 -8.96 -18.72 -3.10
CA PRO A 53 -8.79 -19.85 -4.02
C PRO A 53 -10.13 -20.22 -4.65
N VAL A 54 -10.10 -20.50 -5.95
CA VAL A 54 -11.26 -21.06 -6.68
C VAL A 54 -11.60 -22.42 -6.08
N ASN A 55 -12.85 -22.57 -5.67
CA ASN A 55 -13.36 -23.83 -5.15
C ASN A 55 -14.86 -23.88 -5.44
N VAL A 56 -15.31 -25.01 -5.99
CA VAL A 56 -16.73 -25.27 -6.28
C VAL A 56 -17.58 -25.17 -5.00
N TYR A 57 -17.02 -25.52 -3.84
CA TYR A 57 -17.68 -25.35 -2.53
C TYR A 57 -17.87 -23.88 -2.12
N ASN A 58 -17.01 -22.97 -2.60
CA ASN A 58 -17.12 -21.53 -2.33
C ASN A 58 -18.05 -20.83 -3.33
N GLY A 59 -18.67 -21.58 -4.26
CA GLY A 59 -19.52 -21.03 -5.33
C GLY A 59 -18.75 -20.31 -6.44
N ILE A 60 -17.42 -20.44 -6.48
CA ILE A 60 -16.57 -19.82 -7.51
C ILE A 60 -16.11 -20.92 -8.47
N PRO A 61 -16.65 -21.00 -9.70
CA PRO A 61 -16.20 -21.96 -10.70
C PRO A 61 -14.79 -21.62 -11.18
N GLU A 62 -13.97 -22.65 -11.38
CA GLU A 62 -12.69 -22.52 -12.06
C GLU A 62 -12.92 -22.40 -13.57
N ILE A 63 -12.60 -21.24 -14.14
CA ILE A 63 -12.73 -20.95 -15.57
C ILE A 63 -11.32 -20.72 -16.13
N SER A 64 -10.85 -21.66 -16.94
CA SER A 64 -9.54 -21.64 -17.59
C SER A 64 -9.68 -21.87 -19.08
N LEU A 65 -9.14 -20.95 -19.89
CA LEU A 65 -9.13 -21.01 -21.35
C LEU A 65 -7.68 -21.17 -21.85
N PRO A 66 -7.28 -22.35 -22.35
CA PRO A 66 -5.98 -22.54 -22.96
C PRO A 66 -5.92 -21.83 -24.32
N LEU A 67 -4.92 -20.97 -24.53
CA LEU A 67 -4.72 -20.25 -25.80
C LEU A 67 -3.68 -20.94 -26.70
N GLY A 68 -2.78 -21.73 -26.11
CA GLY A 68 -1.76 -22.48 -26.83
C GLY A 68 -0.46 -22.53 -26.04
N SER A 69 0.62 -22.98 -26.69
CA SER A 69 1.95 -22.98 -26.10
C SER A 69 2.94 -22.35 -27.07
N ILE A 70 3.74 -21.41 -26.59
CA ILE A 70 4.88 -20.89 -27.36
C ILE A 70 6.12 -21.68 -26.97
N GLY A 71 6.87 -22.14 -27.96
CA GLY A 71 8.06 -22.95 -27.73
C GLY A 71 9.23 -22.49 -28.59
N SER A 72 10.42 -22.38 -28.00
CA SER A 72 11.66 -22.17 -28.73
C SER A 72 12.83 -22.86 -28.01
N LYS A 73 13.65 -23.60 -28.78
CA LYS A 73 14.88 -24.28 -28.32
C LYS A 73 14.76 -24.99 -26.96
N GLY A 74 13.71 -25.81 -26.79
CA GLY A 74 13.55 -26.69 -25.62
C GLY A 74 12.76 -26.11 -24.44
N LEU A 75 12.37 -24.83 -24.49
CA LEU A 75 11.44 -24.24 -23.52
C LEU A 75 10.05 -24.17 -24.13
N VAL A 76 9.06 -24.77 -23.48
CA VAL A 76 7.64 -24.69 -23.84
C VAL A 76 6.92 -23.96 -22.73
N VAL A 77 6.34 -22.80 -23.05
CA VAL A 77 5.54 -22.01 -22.11
C VAL A 77 4.07 -22.15 -22.51
N PRO A 78 3.24 -22.83 -21.70
CA PRO A 78 1.80 -22.85 -21.92
C PRO A 78 1.22 -21.46 -21.62
N ILE A 79 0.40 -20.97 -22.55
CA ILE A 79 -0.34 -19.72 -22.44
C ILE A 79 -1.80 -20.05 -22.16
N SER A 80 -2.33 -19.62 -21.02
CA SER A 80 -3.73 -19.78 -20.65
C SER A 80 -4.29 -18.50 -20.02
N LEU A 81 -5.59 -18.29 -20.18
CA LEU A 81 -6.35 -17.25 -19.48
C LEU A 81 -7.16 -17.87 -18.35
N SER A 82 -7.13 -17.25 -17.18
CA SER A 82 -7.93 -17.65 -16.02
C SER A 82 -8.88 -16.53 -15.63
N TYR A 83 -10.16 -16.85 -15.40
CA TYR A 83 -11.16 -15.88 -14.95
C TYR A 83 -11.58 -16.15 -13.50
N HIS A 84 -11.65 -15.09 -12.70
CA HIS A 84 -12.03 -15.18 -11.30
C HIS A 84 -13.46 -14.66 -11.09
N ALA A 85 -14.43 -15.58 -10.99
CA ALA A 85 -15.86 -15.26 -10.91
C ALA A 85 -16.36 -14.74 -9.54
N GLY A 86 -15.50 -14.59 -8.53
CA GLY A 86 -15.86 -14.11 -7.18
C GLY A 86 -16.27 -12.63 -7.06
N GLY A 87 -16.68 -11.98 -8.15
CA GLY A 87 -17.11 -10.59 -8.18
C GLY A 87 -15.97 -9.58 -8.42
N THR A 88 -16.34 -8.43 -9.01
CA THR A 88 -15.43 -7.32 -9.33
C THR A 88 -15.80 -6.07 -8.53
N LYS A 89 -14.83 -5.45 -7.88
CA LYS A 89 -15.08 -4.20 -7.13
C LYS A 89 -15.13 -3.01 -8.10
N PRO A 90 -15.95 -1.96 -7.86
CA PRO A 90 -16.04 -0.81 -8.76
C PRO A 90 -14.72 -0.06 -8.98
N ALA A 91 -13.80 -0.12 -8.01
CA ALA A 91 -12.47 0.48 -8.08
C ALA A 91 -11.37 -0.51 -8.52
N GLU A 92 -11.74 -1.72 -8.95
CA GLU A 92 -10.78 -2.75 -9.39
C GLU A 92 -10.31 -2.42 -10.81
N LEU A 93 -8.99 -2.27 -10.97
CA LEU A 93 -8.37 -2.06 -12.27
C LEU A 93 -8.23 -3.42 -12.97
N GLY A 94 -8.69 -3.48 -14.23
CA GLY A 94 -8.53 -4.67 -15.05
C GLY A 94 -7.07 -4.96 -15.36
N SER A 95 -6.74 -6.25 -15.53
CA SER A 95 -5.46 -6.61 -16.11
C SER A 95 -5.44 -6.19 -17.59
N TRP A 96 -4.29 -6.32 -18.23
CA TRP A 96 -4.14 -6.09 -19.66
C TRP A 96 -5.01 -7.01 -20.56
N VAL A 97 -5.51 -8.12 -20.02
CA VAL A 97 -6.45 -9.03 -20.69
C VAL A 97 -7.90 -8.83 -20.26
N GLY A 98 -8.17 -7.85 -19.39
CA GLY A 98 -9.50 -7.46 -18.96
C GLY A 98 -9.73 -7.59 -17.46
N LEU A 99 -10.88 -7.09 -17.01
CA LEU A 99 -11.30 -7.15 -15.62
C LEU A 99 -11.63 -8.59 -15.21
N GLY A 100 -11.04 -9.07 -14.10
CA GLY A 100 -11.24 -10.44 -13.61
C GLY A 100 -10.50 -11.52 -14.40
N TRP A 101 -9.83 -11.17 -15.50
CA TRP A 101 -9.00 -12.08 -16.30
C TRP A 101 -7.53 -11.96 -15.91
N THR A 102 -6.83 -13.09 -15.89
CA THR A 102 -5.39 -13.17 -15.64
C THR A 102 -4.74 -14.01 -16.74
N LEU A 103 -3.65 -13.51 -17.35
CA LEU A 103 -2.87 -14.30 -18.29
C LEU A 103 -1.76 -15.07 -17.57
N ASN A 104 -1.77 -16.39 -17.72
CA ASN A 104 -0.66 -17.27 -17.38
C ASN A 104 0.18 -17.51 -18.64
N ALA A 105 1.37 -16.90 -18.71
CA ALA A 105 2.29 -17.02 -19.85
C ALA A 105 3.77 -17.04 -19.44
N GLY A 106 4.10 -17.71 -18.33
CA GLY A 106 5.50 -17.86 -17.87
C GLY A 106 5.88 -17.07 -16.61
N GLY A 107 4.91 -16.41 -15.95
CA GLY A 107 5.07 -15.78 -14.64
C GLY A 107 4.81 -14.27 -14.65
N VAL A 108 4.65 -13.70 -13.46
CA VAL A 108 4.53 -12.25 -13.25
C VAL A 108 5.45 -11.85 -12.10
N ILE A 109 6.13 -10.72 -12.24
CA ILE A 109 6.90 -10.11 -11.16
C ILE A 109 5.98 -9.09 -10.48
N THR A 110 5.60 -9.38 -9.23
CA THR A 110 4.77 -8.48 -8.42
C THR A 110 5.63 -7.80 -7.35
N ARG A 111 5.38 -6.52 -7.10
CA ARG A 111 6.00 -5.78 -5.99
C ARG A 111 4.93 -4.97 -5.28
N THR A 112 4.90 -5.08 -3.96
CA THR A 112 4.05 -4.26 -3.08
C THR A 112 4.95 -3.56 -2.08
N VAL A 113 5.02 -2.22 -2.14
CA VAL A 113 5.83 -1.43 -1.20
C VAL A 113 4.96 -1.05 0.00
N ARG A 114 5.42 -1.41 1.21
CA ARG A 114 4.78 -1.04 2.48
C ARG A 114 5.69 -0.08 3.26
N GLY A 115 5.47 1.23 3.11
CA GLY A 115 6.32 2.25 3.73
C GLY A 115 7.36 2.77 2.75
N LEU A 116 8.65 2.59 3.07
CA LEU A 116 9.75 3.00 2.18
C LEU A 116 10.17 1.84 1.27
N PRO A 117 10.55 2.09 0.01
CA PRO A 117 11.16 1.08 -0.85
C PRO A 117 12.47 0.55 -0.24
N ASP A 118 12.68 -0.77 -0.24
CA ASP A 118 13.89 -1.40 0.33
C ASP A 118 15.20 -1.02 -0.38
N GLU A 119 15.10 -0.42 -1.57
CA GLU A 119 16.25 -0.01 -2.41
C GLU A 119 16.79 1.37 -2.02
N ARG A 120 16.12 2.01 -1.06
CA ARG A 120 16.42 3.35 -0.58
C ARG A 120 17.28 3.23 0.69
N ASN A 121 18.45 3.85 0.66
CA ASN A 121 19.47 3.75 1.72
C ASN A 121 19.10 4.50 3.02
N ASP A 122 17.89 5.06 3.09
CA ASP A 122 17.28 5.77 4.22
C ASP A 122 16.27 4.89 5.00
N GLY A 123 16.32 3.57 4.81
CA GLY A 123 15.51 2.59 5.53
C GLY A 123 15.84 2.52 7.02
N LEU A 124 14.97 3.07 7.87
CA LEU A 124 15.01 2.87 9.32
C LEU A 124 14.57 1.43 9.63
N PHE A 125 15.52 0.53 9.80
CA PHE A 125 15.27 -0.79 10.37
C PHE A 125 14.90 -0.62 11.85
N ILE A 126 13.61 -0.74 12.18
CA ILE A 126 13.16 -0.92 13.56
C ILE A 126 13.12 -2.41 13.87
N GLY A 127 14.27 -2.93 14.33
CA GLY A 127 14.36 -4.21 15.02
C GLY A 127 14.08 -4.05 16.50
#